data_AF-A0AAD2G926-F1
#
_entry.id   AF-A0AAD2G926-F1
#
_cell.length_a   1.000
_cell.length_b   1.000
_cell.length_c   1.000
_cell.angle_alpha   90.00
_cell.angle_beta   90.00
_cell.angle_gamma   90.00
#
_symmetry.space_group_name_H-M   'P 1'
#
loop_
_entity.id
_entity.type
_entity.pdbx_description
1 polymer ?
#
loop_
_entity_poly.entity_id
_entity_poly.type
_entity_poly.pdbx_seq_one_letter_code
_entity_poly.pdbx_strand_id
1 'polypeptide(L)'
;MIQLIQVVLSVSSLLLSLLLPSIDAASQCSFQNFCPNGVTRPNALVEAAGNGLTCQTISVGISFDMVPPEECSHLVFAEIFCCPPEEESNCFLCGNSDDNLGLYEDRIVEGETCGEINRKLQLNPREKSCNAWKGVYYDDMKSVDVKSYCGCPGMPAPNDCQLCGRGIPNDEIMELVDPAAQVPGAGDGYSNMTCLELLEYASHVTSSDTCGTLSTPEIQAACCAGASTSSGASSTRMAGSTTIFGTPFLSMGAGGLLLLMLLVR
;
A
#
# COMPACT_ATOMS: atom_id res chain seq x y z
N MET A 1 3.13 10.97 46.77
CA MET A 1 2.54 11.88 45.77
C MET A 1 2.45 11.25 44.38
N ILE A 2 3.52 10.61 43.88
CA ILE A 2 3.52 9.91 42.58
C ILE A 2 2.51 8.73 42.53
N GLN A 3 2.36 7.95 43.60
CA GLN A 3 1.39 6.83 43.61
C GLN A 3 -0.09 7.24 43.64
N LEU A 4 -0.42 8.46 44.08
CA LEU A 4 -1.82 8.92 44.08
C LEU A 4 -2.29 9.30 42.68
N ILE A 5 -1.38 9.84 41.85
CA ILE A 5 -1.67 10.27 40.47
C ILE A 5 -1.96 9.06 39.58
N GLN A 6 -1.28 7.93 39.81
CA GLN A 6 -1.43 6.71 39.02
C GLN A 6 -2.80 6.04 39.23
N VAL A 7 -3.38 6.15 40.44
CA VAL A 7 -4.73 5.65 40.76
C VAL A 7 -5.81 6.53 40.16
N VAL A 8 -5.62 7.86 40.13
CA VAL A 8 -6.61 8.78 39.54
C VAL A 8 -6.69 8.60 38.01
N LEU A 9 -5.56 8.35 37.34
CA LEU A 9 -5.53 8.09 35.89
C LEU A 9 -6.17 6.75 35.51
N SER A 10 -6.02 5.70 36.31
CA SER A 10 -6.62 4.38 36.02
C SER A 10 -8.13 4.37 36.23
N VAL A 11 -8.63 5.04 37.28
CA VAL A 11 -10.07 5.15 37.53
C VAL A 11 -10.75 6.04 36.50
N SER A 12 -10.07 7.09 36.02
CA SER A 12 -10.60 7.98 34.98
C SER A 12 -10.73 7.29 33.62
N SER A 13 -9.81 6.38 33.27
CA SER A 13 -9.91 5.59 32.03
C SER A 13 -11.05 4.57 32.09
N LEU A 14 -11.27 3.92 33.24
CA LEU A 14 -12.41 3.00 33.42
C LEU A 14 -13.76 3.72 33.37
N LEU A 15 -13.85 4.92 33.93
CA LEU A 15 -15.07 5.74 33.83
C LEU A 15 -15.31 6.26 32.41
N LEU A 16 -14.27 6.57 31.64
CA LEU A 16 -14.42 7.00 30.25
C LEU A 16 -14.92 5.86 29.35
N SER A 17 -14.50 4.62 29.60
CA SER A 17 -15.03 3.43 28.91
C SER A 17 -16.48 3.08 29.30
N LEU A 18 -16.93 3.50 30.49
CA LEU A 18 -18.31 3.31 30.97
C LEU A 18 -19.26 4.44 30.56
N LEU A 19 -18.72 5.61 30.18
CA LEU A 19 -19.49 6.79 29.78
C LEU A 19 -19.55 7.00 28.27
N LEU A 20 -18.74 6.29 27.48
CA LEU A 20 -19.03 6.14 26.06
C LEU A 20 -20.33 5.34 25.97
N PRO A 21 -21.44 5.93 25.50
CA PRO A 21 -22.61 5.12 25.20
C PRO A 21 -22.12 4.04 24.25
N SER A 22 -22.26 2.78 24.65
CA SER A 22 -22.29 1.70 23.69
C SER A 22 -23.39 2.09 22.72
N ILE A 23 -23.02 2.69 21.59
CA ILE A 23 -23.94 2.95 20.49
C ILE A 23 -24.47 1.56 20.19
N ASP A 24 -25.70 1.30 20.64
CA ASP A 24 -26.27 -0.04 20.64
C ASP A 24 -26.09 -0.57 19.23
N ALA A 25 -25.33 -1.64 19.07
CA ALA A 25 -24.85 -2.01 17.75
C ALA A 25 -26.04 -2.40 16.85
N ALA A 26 -27.18 -2.78 17.48
CA ALA A 26 -28.50 -2.88 16.85
C ALA A 26 -29.06 -1.55 16.28
N SER A 27 -28.76 -0.41 16.89
CA SER A 27 -29.13 0.92 16.39
C SER A 27 -28.31 1.36 15.17
N GLN A 28 -27.10 0.82 14.99
CA GLN A 28 -26.29 1.06 13.78
C GLN A 28 -26.82 0.26 12.58
N CYS A 29 -27.43 -0.90 12.83
CA CYS A 29 -28.09 -1.73 11.81
C CYS A 29 -29.56 -1.33 11.57
N SER A 30 -30.06 -0.26 12.19
CA SER A 30 -31.39 0.32 11.98
C SER A 30 -31.51 0.97 10.59
N PHE A 31 -31.04 0.31 9.55
CA PHE A 31 -31.33 0.63 8.16
C PHE A 31 -32.76 0.17 7.87
N GLN A 32 -33.74 0.95 8.32
CA GLN A 32 -35.14 0.67 8.01
C GLN A 32 -35.41 0.68 6.50
N ASN A 33 -34.51 1.22 5.68
CA ASN A 33 -34.60 1.15 4.23
C ASN A 33 -33.19 1.10 3.64
N PHE A 34 -32.65 -0.10 3.41
CA PHE A 34 -31.54 -0.25 2.48
C PHE A 34 -31.97 0.31 1.14
N CYS A 35 -31.38 1.44 0.72
CA CYS A 35 -31.73 2.12 -0.51
C CYS A 35 -33.19 2.59 -0.57
N PRO A 36 -33.56 3.64 0.18
CA PRO A 36 -34.95 4.11 0.25
C PRO A 36 -35.55 4.53 -1.10
N ASN A 37 -34.69 4.90 -2.06
CA ASN A 37 -35.08 5.28 -3.42
C ASN A 37 -34.97 4.11 -4.42
N GLY A 38 -34.75 2.89 -3.95
CA GLY A 38 -34.50 1.72 -4.77
C GLY A 38 -33.02 1.49 -5.08
N VAL A 39 -32.71 0.25 -5.47
CA VAL A 39 -31.36 -0.15 -5.86
C VAL A 39 -31.06 0.32 -7.27
N THR A 40 -30.03 1.16 -7.43
CA THR A 40 -29.62 1.68 -8.75
C THR A 40 -28.67 0.70 -9.47
N ARG A 41 -28.02 -0.21 -8.74
CA ARG A 41 -27.08 -1.22 -9.30
C ARG A 41 -27.46 -2.67 -8.93
N PRO A 42 -28.63 -3.20 -9.35
CA PRO A 42 -29.18 -4.46 -8.83
C PRO A 42 -28.28 -5.69 -9.02
N ASN A 43 -27.52 -5.75 -10.10
CA ASN A 43 -26.66 -6.89 -10.44
C ASN A 43 -25.22 -6.74 -9.93
N ALA A 44 -24.88 -5.62 -9.30
CA ALA A 44 -23.52 -5.40 -8.84
C ALA A 44 -23.23 -6.30 -7.63
N LEU A 45 -22.07 -6.97 -7.64
CA LEU A 45 -21.64 -7.89 -6.60
C LEU A 45 -20.94 -7.11 -5.48
N VAL A 46 -21.40 -7.33 -4.26
CA VAL A 46 -20.77 -6.87 -3.02
C VAL A 46 -20.16 -8.09 -2.35
N GLU A 47 -18.86 -8.06 -2.14
CA GLU A 47 -18.18 -9.05 -1.30
C GLU A 47 -18.43 -8.71 0.17
N ALA A 48 -19.57 -9.17 0.69
CA ALA A 48 -19.88 -9.17 2.10
C ALA A 48 -19.75 -10.61 2.63
N ALA A 49 -19.04 -10.81 3.73
CA ALA A 49 -18.95 -12.11 4.42
C ALA A 49 -18.47 -13.30 3.55
N GLY A 50 -17.56 -13.06 2.60
CA GLY A 50 -16.87 -14.12 1.85
C GLY A 50 -17.69 -14.78 0.72
N ASN A 51 -18.96 -14.43 0.55
CA ASN A 51 -19.79 -14.85 -0.58
C ASN A 51 -20.32 -13.59 -1.28
N GLY A 52 -19.89 -13.33 -2.51
CA GLY A 52 -20.38 -12.17 -3.26
C GLY A 52 -21.91 -12.20 -3.42
N LEU A 53 -22.61 -11.21 -2.87
CA LEU A 53 -24.06 -11.05 -2.99
C LEU A 53 -24.37 -9.91 -3.95
N THR A 54 -25.41 -10.05 -4.77
CA THR A 54 -25.86 -8.92 -5.60
C THR A 54 -26.61 -7.89 -4.76
N CYS A 55 -26.51 -6.62 -5.13
CA CYS A 55 -27.26 -5.54 -4.49
C CYS A 55 -28.78 -5.79 -4.41
N GLN A 56 -29.34 -6.41 -5.45
CA GLN A 56 -30.74 -6.83 -5.45
C GLN A 56 -31.01 -7.86 -4.35
N THR A 57 -30.13 -8.84 -4.18
CA THR A 57 -30.25 -9.87 -3.14
C THR A 57 -30.16 -9.26 -1.75
N ILE A 58 -29.24 -8.30 -1.55
CA ILE A 58 -29.10 -7.57 -0.30
C ILE A 58 -30.39 -6.80 0.03
N SER A 59 -30.99 -6.11 -0.96
CA SER A 59 -32.20 -5.31 -0.74
C SER A 59 -33.46 -6.11 -0.40
N VAL A 60 -33.55 -7.38 -0.81
CA VAL A 60 -34.75 -8.20 -0.62
C VAL A 60 -34.59 -9.32 0.41
N GLY A 61 -33.34 -9.72 0.69
CA GLY A 61 -33.05 -11.02 1.29
C GLY A 61 -32.38 -10.99 2.66
N ILE A 62 -31.82 -9.85 3.09
CA ILE A 62 -31.15 -9.76 4.38
C ILE A 62 -32.13 -9.21 5.41
N SER A 63 -32.53 -10.04 6.37
CA SER A 63 -33.17 -9.56 7.59
C SER A 63 -32.08 -8.91 8.45
N PHE A 64 -32.02 -7.58 8.43
CA PHE A 64 -31.02 -6.79 9.18
C PHE A 64 -31.06 -7.09 10.69
N ASP A 65 -32.21 -7.56 11.20
CA ASP A 65 -32.38 -8.01 12.59
C ASP A 65 -31.55 -9.26 12.95
N MET A 66 -31.04 -9.99 11.95
CA MET A 66 -30.24 -11.22 12.12
C MET A 66 -28.76 -11.02 11.82
N VAL A 67 -28.34 -9.83 11.37
CA VAL A 67 -26.94 -9.56 11.03
C VAL A 67 -26.18 -9.27 12.32
N PRO A 68 -25.08 -9.98 12.61
CA PRO A 68 -24.21 -9.66 13.73
C PRO A 68 -23.78 -8.19 13.66
N PRO A 69 -23.77 -7.44 14.76
CA PRO A 69 -23.50 -6.00 14.66
C PRO A 69 -22.12 -5.65 14.09
N GLU A 70 -21.15 -6.55 14.25
CA GLU A 70 -19.83 -6.47 13.63
C GLU A 70 -19.87 -6.51 12.09
N GLU A 71 -20.84 -7.21 11.50
CA GLU A 71 -21.05 -7.27 10.05
C GLU A 71 -21.85 -6.08 9.50
N CYS A 72 -22.51 -5.30 10.35
CA CYS A 72 -23.30 -4.15 9.89
C CYS A 72 -22.47 -3.04 9.25
N SER A 73 -21.21 -2.88 9.67
CA SER A 73 -20.27 -1.95 9.03
C SER A 73 -20.09 -2.27 7.54
N HIS A 74 -20.07 -3.55 7.16
CA HIS A 74 -19.99 -3.99 5.76
C HIS A 74 -21.27 -3.70 4.97
N LEU A 75 -22.43 -3.69 5.62
CA LEU A 75 -23.70 -3.36 4.98
C LEU A 75 -23.86 -1.87 4.68
N VAL A 76 -23.25 -0.98 5.49
CA VAL A 76 -23.18 0.45 5.16
C VAL A 76 -22.42 0.65 3.84
N PHE A 77 -21.29 -0.04 3.67
CA PHE A 77 -20.55 -0.02 2.40
C PHE A 77 -21.37 -0.59 1.24
N ALA A 78 -22.14 -1.65 1.50
CA ALA A 78 -23.04 -2.22 0.50
C ALA A 78 -24.11 -1.21 0.06
N GLU A 79 -24.71 -0.44 0.97
CA GLU A 79 -25.73 0.55 0.61
C GLU A 79 -25.15 1.65 -0.29
N ILE A 80 -23.97 2.19 0.08
CA ILE A 80 -23.29 3.21 -0.72
C ILE A 80 -22.97 2.67 -2.13
N PHE A 81 -22.53 1.40 -2.23
CA PHE A 81 -22.22 0.77 -3.50
C PHE A 81 -23.46 0.49 -4.35
N CYS A 82 -24.51 -0.02 -3.73
CA CYS A 82 -25.73 -0.44 -4.40
C CYS A 82 -26.61 0.73 -4.81
N CYS A 83 -26.53 1.83 -4.06
CA CYS A 83 -27.45 2.96 -4.11
C CYS A 83 -26.72 4.29 -3.91
N PRO A 84 -25.75 4.60 -4.81
CA PRO A 84 -25.09 5.89 -4.81
C PRO A 84 -26.15 7.01 -4.87
N PRO A 85 -25.93 8.13 -4.12
CA PRO A 85 -26.81 9.28 -4.17
C PRO A 85 -26.93 9.84 -5.60
N GLU A 86 -28.14 10.25 -6.00
CA GLU A 86 -28.43 10.73 -7.37
C GLU A 86 -27.67 12.01 -7.77
N GLU A 87 -27.18 12.80 -6.81
CA GLU A 87 -26.58 14.12 -7.06
C GLU A 87 -25.10 14.27 -6.67
N GLU A 88 -24.46 13.31 -5.98
CA GLU A 88 -23.09 13.54 -5.51
C GLU A 88 -22.05 13.08 -6.52
N SER A 89 -21.53 14.09 -7.24
CA SER A 89 -20.12 14.25 -7.60
C SER A 89 -19.34 12.95 -7.59
N ASN A 90 -19.30 12.27 -8.74
CA ASN A 90 -18.42 11.14 -8.93
C ASN A 90 -17.00 11.52 -8.45
N CYS A 91 -16.59 10.95 -7.31
CA CYS A 91 -15.30 11.25 -6.74
C CYS A 91 -14.28 10.32 -7.40
N PHE A 92 -13.62 10.82 -8.44
CA PHE A 92 -12.63 10.04 -9.17
C PHE A 92 -11.23 10.36 -8.71
N LEU A 93 -10.33 9.38 -8.80
CA LEU A 93 -8.92 9.55 -8.49
C LEU A 93 -8.32 10.77 -9.22
N CYS A 94 -8.55 10.83 -10.54
CA CYS A 94 -7.99 11.86 -11.43
C CYS A 94 -8.92 13.07 -11.68
N GLY A 95 -9.86 13.35 -10.78
CA GLY A 95 -10.68 14.56 -10.84
C GLY A 95 -12.14 14.29 -11.20
N ASN A 96 -12.58 14.79 -12.36
CA ASN A 96 -14.00 14.90 -12.72
C ASN A 96 -14.51 13.79 -13.66
N SER A 97 -13.64 12.90 -14.12
CA SER A 97 -13.99 11.86 -15.09
C SER A 97 -13.31 10.54 -14.74
N ASP A 98 -13.99 9.45 -15.09
CA ASP A 98 -13.49 8.07 -15.08
C ASP A 98 -12.67 7.79 -16.36
N ASP A 99 -11.89 8.79 -16.80
CA ASP A 99 -11.17 8.72 -18.07
C ASP A 99 -10.14 7.60 -17.96
N ASN A 100 -10.49 6.42 -18.49
CA ASN A 100 -9.68 5.20 -18.62
C ASN A 100 -8.41 5.29 -17.80
N LEU A 101 -8.55 5.28 -16.46
CA LEU A 101 -7.45 4.92 -15.59
C LEU A 101 -7.11 3.55 -16.10
N GLY A 102 -5.98 3.45 -16.80
CA GLY A 102 -5.58 2.20 -17.41
C GLY A 102 -5.81 1.13 -16.36
N LEU A 103 -6.46 0.04 -16.76
CA LEU A 103 -6.64 -1.15 -15.94
C LEU A 103 -5.26 -1.78 -15.72
N TYR A 104 -4.32 -1.00 -15.20
CA TYR A 104 -3.04 -1.43 -14.73
C TYR A 104 -3.38 -2.20 -13.47
N GLU A 105 -3.33 -3.52 -13.63
CA GLU A 105 -3.38 -4.53 -12.59
C GLU A 105 -2.21 -4.39 -11.60
N ASP A 106 -1.34 -3.38 -11.83
CA ASP A 106 -0.19 -3.04 -11.05
C ASP A 106 -0.62 -2.47 -9.70
N ARG A 107 -0.26 -3.23 -8.67
CA ARG A 107 -0.57 -2.95 -7.27
C ARG A 107 0.30 -1.77 -6.81
N ILE A 108 -0.33 -0.77 -6.22
CA ILE A 108 0.33 0.45 -5.74
C ILE A 108 1.12 0.12 -4.47
N VAL A 109 0.45 -0.32 -3.41
CA VAL A 109 1.02 -0.79 -2.14
C VAL A 109 -0.01 -1.71 -1.48
N GLU A 110 0.43 -2.74 -0.75
CA GLU A 110 -0.46 -3.64 0.02
C GLU A 110 -1.55 -4.35 -0.80
N GLY A 111 -1.39 -4.39 -2.13
CA GLY A 111 -2.26 -5.17 -3.01
C GLY A 111 -3.41 -4.42 -3.66
N GLU A 112 -3.49 -3.10 -3.51
CA GLU A 112 -4.56 -2.31 -4.13
C GLU A 112 -4.16 -1.76 -5.51
N THR A 113 -5.04 -1.92 -6.48
CA THR A 113 -4.93 -1.38 -7.85
C THR A 113 -5.52 0.02 -7.96
N CYS A 114 -5.12 0.78 -8.98
CA CYS A 114 -5.72 2.09 -9.30
C CYS A 114 -7.25 2.01 -9.46
N GLY A 115 -7.76 0.91 -10.03
CA GLY A 115 -9.19 0.67 -10.20
C GLY A 115 -9.93 0.45 -8.88
N GLU A 116 -9.30 -0.25 -7.93
CA GLU A 116 -9.85 -0.44 -6.58
C GLU A 116 -9.87 0.87 -5.79
N ILE A 117 -8.80 1.68 -5.87
CA ILE A 117 -8.78 3.01 -5.25
C ILE A 117 -9.88 3.88 -5.84
N ASN A 118 -9.98 3.95 -7.15
CA ASN A 118 -11.00 4.77 -7.81
C ASN A 118 -12.41 4.29 -7.42
N ARG A 119 -12.64 2.97 -7.32
CA ARG A 119 -13.90 2.41 -6.82
C ARG A 119 -14.17 2.83 -5.37
N LYS A 120 -13.18 2.79 -4.48
CA LYS A 120 -13.31 3.23 -3.08
C LYS A 120 -13.55 4.74 -2.96
N LEU A 121 -12.97 5.54 -3.85
CA LEU A 121 -13.26 6.98 -3.91
C LEU A 121 -14.69 7.23 -4.39
N GLN A 122 -15.20 6.47 -5.36
CA GLN A 122 -16.60 6.53 -5.78
C GLN A 122 -17.57 6.12 -4.67
N LEU A 123 -17.11 5.34 -3.69
CA LEU A 123 -17.84 5.00 -2.45
C LEU A 123 -17.73 6.07 -1.36
N ASN A 124 -17.32 7.29 -1.71
CA ASN A 124 -17.21 8.42 -0.78
C ASN A 124 -18.42 8.48 0.18
N PRO A 125 -18.21 8.46 1.51
CA PRO A 125 -19.30 8.59 2.45
C PRO A 125 -20.00 9.95 2.31
N ARG A 126 -21.34 9.95 2.37
CA ARG A 126 -22.22 11.12 2.20
C ARG A 126 -21.85 12.34 3.08
N GLU A 127 -21.17 12.11 4.19
CA GLU A 127 -20.80 13.18 5.13
C GLU A 127 -19.49 13.91 4.76
N LYS A 128 -18.70 13.37 3.82
CA LYS A 128 -17.41 13.95 3.43
C LYS A 128 -17.45 14.49 2.01
N SER A 129 -16.90 15.69 1.81
CA SER A 129 -16.59 16.16 0.46
C SER A 129 -15.56 15.23 -0.21
N CYS A 130 -15.61 15.09 -1.53
CA CYS A 130 -14.64 14.27 -2.27
C CYS A 130 -13.19 14.65 -1.95
N ASN A 131 -12.89 15.94 -1.75
CA ASN A 131 -11.53 16.38 -1.37
C ASN A 131 -11.15 15.94 0.05
N ALA A 132 -12.09 15.97 1.00
CA ALA A 132 -11.84 15.46 2.36
C ALA A 132 -11.65 13.94 2.36
N TRP A 133 -12.39 13.21 1.53
CA TRP A 133 -12.24 11.76 1.39
C TRP A 133 -10.91 11.37 0.75
N LYS A 134 -10.54 12.04 -0.35
CA LYS A 134 -9.20 11.94 -0.95
C LYS A 134 -8.11 12.26 0.07
N GLY A 135 -8.30 13.28 0.90
CA GLY A 135 -7.36 13.65 1.95
C GLY A 135 -7.09 12.49 2.91
N VAL A 136 -8.14 11.88 3.46
CA VAL A 136 -8.01 10.71 4.34
C VAL A 136 -7.34 9.54 3.62
N TYR A 137 -7.76 9.25 2.39
CA TYR A 137 -7.23 8.11 1.65
C TYR A 137 -5.75 8.28 1.26
N TYR A 138 -5.38 9.47 0.77
CA TYR A 138 -4.00 9.79 0.44
C TYR A 138 -3.14 9.96 1.69
N ASP A 139 -3.73 10.30 2.83
CA ASP A 139 -2.99 10.35 4.10
C ASP A 139 -2.50 8.96 4.52
N ASP A 140 -3.25 7.91 4.21
CA ASP A 140 -2.84 6.52 4.45
C ASP A 140 -1.79 6.05 3.41
N MET A 141 -1.79 6.65 2.20
CA MET A 141 -0.87 6.33 1.10
C MET A 141 0.28 7.33 0.92
N LYS A 142 0.69 8.03 1.99
CA LYS A 142 1.75 9.07 1.96
C LYS A 142 3.09 8.64 1.36
N SER A 143 3.30 7.35 1.17
CA SER A 143 4.50 6.79 0.57
C SER A 143 4.60 6.99 -0.94
N VAL A 144 3.48 7.16 -1.65
CA VAL A 144 3.41 7.16 -3.11
C VAL A 144 2.52 8.30 -3.61
N ASP A 145 2.94 8.98 -4.67
CA ASP A 145 2.06 9.86 -5.43
C ASP A 145 1.10 9.02 -6.26
N VAL A 146 -0.02 8.62 -5.64
CA VAL A 146 -1.06 7.77 -6.24
C VAL A 146 -1.59 8.36 -7.55
N LYS A 147 -1.70 9.68 -7.65
CA LYS A 147 -2.22 10.32 -8.86
C LYS A 147 -1.25 10.17 -10.01
N SER A 148 0.03 10.40 -9.75
CA SER A 148 1.06 10.22 -10.75
C SER A 148 1.18 8.75 -11.16
N TYR A 149 1.20 7.83 -10.18
CA TYR A 149 1.31 6.40 -10.43
C TYR A 149 0.16 5.87 -11.30
N CYS A 150 -1.07 6.30 -11.01
CA CYS A 150 -2.24 5.92 -11.79
C CYS A 150 -2.40 6.69 -13.12
N GLY A 151 -1.39 7.46 -13.54
CA GLY A 151 -1.37 8.13 -14.83
C GLY A 151 -2.36 9.29 -14.95
N CYS A 152 -2.70 9.97 -13.85
CA CYS A 152 -3.59 11.11 -13.91
C CYS A 152 -3.03 12.20 -14.86
N PRO A 153 -3.85 12.77 -15.76
CA PRO A 153 -3.40 13.83 -16.67
C PRO A 153 -2.78 15.02 -15.92
N GLY A 154 -1.58 15.43 -16.35
CA GLY A 154 -0.87 16.55 -15.76
C GLY A 154 -0.17 16.26 -14.42
N MET A 155 -0.10 14.98 -14.00
CA MET A 155 0.57 14.54 -12.77
C MET A 155 1.87 13.78 -13.11
N PRO A 156 2.97 14.48 -13.40
CA PRO A 156 4.25 13.82 -13.71
C PRO A 156 4.79 13.07 -12.48
N ALA A 157 5.59 12.03 -12.73
CA ALA A 157 6.32 11.31 -11.68
C ALA A 157 7.21 12.28 -10.88
N PRO A 158 7.17 12.25 -9.55
CA PRO A 158 8.05 13.08 -8.71
C PRO A 158 9.52 12.71 -8.90
N ASN A 159 9.83 11.42 -9.11
CA ASN A 159 11.18 10.89 -9.24
C ASN A 159 12.07 11.16 -8.01
N ASP A 160 11.45 11.25 -6.82
CA ASP A 160 12.15 11.51 -5.56
C ASP A 160 12.95 10.30 -5.06
N CYS A 161 12.55 9.08 -5.47
CA CYS A 161 13.25 7.85 -5.13
C CYS A 161 14.15 7.35 -6.26
N GLN A 162 15.44 7.19 -5.95
CA GLN A 162 16.45 6.70 -6.89
C GLN A 162 16.92 5.31 -6.50
N LEU A 163 16.53 4.31 -7.30
CA LEU A 163 16.87 2.91 -7.04
C LEU A 163 18.38 2.67 -7.13
N CYS A 164 19.01 3.13 -8.22
CA CYS A 164 20.38 2.77 -8.62
C CYS A 164 21.46 3.79 -8.23
N GLY A 165 21.20 4.60 -7.21
CA GLY A 165 22.16 5.55 -6.65
C GLY A 165 21.84 7.00 -6.95
N ARG A 166 22.53 7.90 -6.23
CA ARG A 166 22.23 9.33 -6.24
C ARG A 166 22.75 10.04 -7.50
N GLY A 167 21.88 10.82 -8.13
CA GLY A 167 22.25 11.78 -9.17
C GLY A 167 22.35 11.21 -10.59
N ILE A 168 21.92 9.96 -10.81
CA ILE A 168 21.69 9.43 -12.15
C ILE A 168 20.25 9.79 -12.53
N PRO A 169 20.01 10.52 -13.62
CA PRO A 169 18.66 10.84 -14.05
C PRO A 169 17.96 9.55 -14.55
N ASN A 170 16.64 9.46 -14.37
CA ASN A 170 15.89 8.20 -14.58
C ASN A 170 15.97 7.65 -16.00
N ASP A 171 16.19 8.50 -17.00
CA ASP A 171 16.44 8.12 -18.39
C ASP A 171 17.78 7.39 -18.57
N GLU A 172 18.81 7.75 -17.81
CA GLU A 172 20.09 7.03 -17.79
C GLU A 172 20.03 5.75 -16.93
N ILE A 173 19.16 5.69 -15.93
CA ILE A 173 18.98 4.50 -15.08
C ILE A 173 18.45 3.31 -15.88
N MET A 174 17.61 3.54 -16.90
CA MET A 174 17.08 2.47 -17.75
C MET A 174 18.16 1.63 -18.45
N GLU A 175 19.34 2.20 -18.71
CA GLU A 175 20.48 1.48 -19.30
C GLU A 175 21.27 0.65 -18.25
N LEU A 176 21.11 0.99 -16.97
CA LEU A 176 21.80 0.35 -15.85
C LEU A 176 20.97 -0.75 -15.20
N VAL A 177 19.67 -0.77 -15.48
CA VAL A 177 18.71 -1.72 -14.91
C VAL A 177 18.57 -2.94 -15.81
N ASP A 178 18.67 -4.14 -15.23
CA ASP A 178 18.27 -5.38 -15.91
C ASP A 178 16.74 -5.52 -15.81
N PRO A 179 15.97 -5.24 -16.87
CA PRO A 179 14.52 -5.14 -16.77
C PRO A 179 13.84 -6.47 -16.45
N ALA A 180 14.52 -7.62 -16.69
CA ALA A 180 13.96 -8.95 -16.46
C ALA A 180 14.39 -9.57 -15.12
N ALA A 181 15.39 -8.98 -14.44
CA ALA A 181 15.83 -9.45 -13.14
C ALA A 181 14.72 -9.34 -12.10
N GLN A 182 14.64 -10.32 -11.21
CA GLN A 182 13.66 -10.36 -10.12
C GLN A 182 14.22 -9.68 -8.88
N VAL A 183 13.37 -8.94 -8.17
CA VAL A 183 13.74 -8.24 -6.94
C VAL A 183 13.92 -9.27 -5.81
N PRO A 184 15.10 -9.35 -5.17
CA PRO A 184 15.35 -10.35 -4.13
C PRO A 184 14.62 -10.00 -2.83
N GLY A 185 13.96 -11.00 -2.23
CA GLY A 185 13.59 -10.98 -0.81
C GLY A 185 12.63 -9.87 -0.39
N ALA A 186 11.90 -9.27 -1.32
CA ALA A 186 10.92 -8.28 -0.95
C ALA A 186 9.74 -8.97 -0.24
N GLY A 187 9.70 -8.83 1.09
CA GLY A 187 8.62 -9.33 1.92
C GLY A 187 7.26 -8.89 1.39
N ASP A 188 6.30 -9.81 1.55
CA ASP A 188 4.83 -9.76 1.53
C ASP A 188 4.09 -8.92 0.46
N GLY A 189 4.78 -8.17 -0.39
CA GLY A 189 4.19 -7.25 -1.36
C GLY A 189 4.95 -7.08 -2.68
N TYR A 190 6.26 -7.33 -2.73
CA TYR A 190 7.05 -7.13 -3.97
C TYR A 190 7.79 -8.38 -4.47
N SER A 191 7.49 -9.56 -3.93
CA SER A 191 8.22 -10.82 -4.14
C SER A 191 8.24 -11.34 -5.58
N ASN A 192 7.43 -10.76 -6.47
CA ASN A 192 7.30 -11.16 -7.87
C ASN A 192 7.55 -10.00 -8.85
N MET A 193 8.05 -8.88 -8.34
CA MET A 193 8.29 -7.70 -9.15
C MET A 193 9.63 -7.83 -9.87
N THR A 194 9.64 -7.50 -11.15
CA THR A 194 10.84 -7.29 -11.95
C THR A 194 11.51 -5.97 -11.55
N CYS A 195 12.80 -5.83 -11.83
CA CYS A 195 13.50 -4.58 -11.59
C CYS A 195 12.96 -3.42 -12.44
N LEU A 196 12.34 -3.69 -13.60
CA LEU A 196 11.65 -2.68 -14.39
C LEU A 196 10.39 -2.15 -13.69
N GLU A 197 9.52 -3.05 -13.23
CA GLU A 197 8.31 -2.69 -12.49
C GLU A 197 8.66 -1.96 -11.18
N LEU A 198 9.74 -2.39 -10.50
CA LEU A 198 10.23 -1.72 -9.30
C LEU A 198 10.75 -0.30 -9.59
N LEU A 199 11.45 -0.12 -10.71
CA LEU A 199 11.94 1.19 -11.13
C LEU A 199 10.78 2.14 -11.45
N GLU A 200 9.77 1.65 -12.16
CA GLU A 200 8.54 2.41 -12.44
C GLU A 200 7.85 2.82 -11.14
N TYR A 201 7.60 1.86 -10.24
CA TYR A 201 7.01 2.12 -8.93
C TYR A 201 7.82 3.13 -8.10
N ALA A 202 9.15 2.97 -8.04
CA ALA A 202 10.03 3.88 -7.32
C ALA A 202 9.94 5.33 -7.86
N SER A 203 9.71 5.52 -9.16
CA SER A 203 9.56 6.86 -9.75
C SER A 203 8.39 7.66 -9.15
N HIS A 204 7.40 6.98 -8.56
CA HIS A 204 6.23 7.56 -7.92
C HIS A 204 6.31 7.64 -6.39
N VAL A 205 7.35 7.09 -5.77
CA VAL A 205 7.53 7.11 -4.32
C VAL A 205 7.98 8.50 -3.86
N THR A 206 7.25 9.06 -2.90
CA THR A 206 7.51 10.40 -2.31
C THR A 206 8.07 10.32 -0.89
N SER A 207 7.91 9.18 -0.20
CA SER A 207 8.46 8.98 1.15
C SER A 207 9.90 8.49 1.12
N SER A 208 10.76 9.15 1.91
CA SER A 208 12.15 8.72 2.12
C SER A 208 12.27 7.33 2.75
N ASP A 209 11.32 6.97 3.61
CA ASP A 209 11.36 5.70 4.35
C ASP A 209 11.00 4.53 3.43
N THR A 210 9.96 4.71 2.63
CA THR A 210 9.61 3.76 1.57
C THR A 210 10.74 3.66 0.57
N CYS A 211 11.30 4.79 0.12
CA CYS A 211 12.44 4.77 -0.80
C CYS A 211 13.65 4.02 -0.22
N GLY A 212 13.99 4.26 1.04
CA GLY A 212 15.09 3.55 1.72
C GLY A 212 14.89 2.04 1.79
N THR A 213 13.63 1.58 1.80
CA THR A 213 13.27 0.16 1.74
C THR A 213 13.44 -0.42 0.34
N LEU A 214 13.21 0.37 -0.72
CA LEU A 214 13.38 -0.04 -2.11
C LEU A 214 14.84 0.05 -2.58
N SER A 215 15.66 0.89 -1.92
CA SER A 215 17.05 1.14 -2.30
C SER A 215 18.05 0.35 -1.42
N THR A 216 17.72 -0.86 -1.00
CA THR A 216 18.64 -1.68 -0.18
C THR A 216 19.83 -2.16 -1.03
N PRO A 217 20.99 -2.45 -0.40
CA PRO A 217 22.15 -2.98 -1.12
C PRO A 217 21.85 -4.26 -1.92
N GLU A 218 20.96 -5.12 -1.42
CA GLU A 218 20.55 -6.36 -2.08
C GLU A 218 19.75 -6.08 -3.35
N ILE A 219 18.78 -5.16 -3.28
CA ILE A 219 17.99 -4.76 -4.45
C ILE A 219 18.88 -4.03 -5.47
N GLN A 220 19.75 -3.14 -5.01
CA GLN A 220 20.70 -2.45 -5.88
C GLN A 220 21.64 -3.42 -6.59
N ALA A 221 22.16 -4.43 -5.89
CA ALA A 221 23.02 -5.45 -6.50
C ALA A 221 22.29 -6.29 -7.55
N ALA A 222 21.00 -6.57 -7.34
CA ALA A 222 20.19 -7.34 -8.27
C ALA A 222 19.74 -6.50 -9.48
N CYS A 223 19.30 -5.27 -9.24
CA CYS A 223 18.66 -4.44 -10.25
C CYS A 223 19.62 -3.50 -10.98
N CYS A 224 20.73 -3.07 -10.37
CA CYS A 224 21.52 -1.93 -10.87
C CYS A 224 22.92 -2.32 -11.36
N ALA A 225 23.03 -3.46 -12.06
CA ALA A 225 24.31 -4.10 -12.41
C ALA A 225 25.33 -3.20 -13.15
N GLY A 226 24.90 -2.08 -13.76
CA GLY A 226 25.80 -1.11 -14.40
C GLY A 226 26.40 -0.02 -13.49
N ALA A 227 25.83 0.27 -12.33
CA ALA A 227 26.21 1.42 -11.50
C ALA A 227 27.55 1.22 -10.73
N SER A 228 27.94 -0.04 -10.49
CA SER A 228 29.12 -0.37 -9.68
C SER A 228 30.46 -0.17 -10.39
N THR A 229 30.47 0.07 -11.71
CA THR A 229 31.71 0.19 -12.51
C THR A 229 32.16 1.62 -12.83
N SER A 230 31.35 2.65 -12.55
CA SER A 230 31.69 4.04 -12.94
C SER A 230 32.22 4.93 -11.80
N SER A 231 32.15 4.49 -10.54
CA SER A 231 32.71 5.23 -9.41
C SER A 231 34.20 4.93 -9.18
N GLY A 232 35.04 5.44 -10.09
CA GLY A 232 36.35 6.00 -9.80
C GLY A 232 37.24 5.34 -8.74
N ALA A 233 37.63 4.08 -8.94
CA ALA A 233 38.94 3.64 -8.45
C ALA A 233 40.01 4.33 -9.31
N SER A 234 40.55 5.44 -8.80
CA SER A 234 41.88 5.93 -9.17
C SER A 234 42.89 4.80 -8.99
N SER A 235 43.12 4.02 -10.04
CA SER A 235 44.24 3.08 -10.10
C SER A 235 45.21 3.59 -11.14
N THR A 236 46.14 4.39 -10.64
CA THR A 236 47.43 4.70 -11.26
C THR A 236 47.99 3.42 -11.88
N ARG A 237 47.95 3.32 -13.22
CA ARG A 237 48.75 2.32 -13.95
C ARG A 237 50.22 2.65 -13.73
N MET A 238 50.81 2.07 -12.69
CA MET A 238 52.26 1.85 -12.67
C MET A 238 52.57 0.61 -13.51
N ALA A 239 53.51 0.81 -14.42
CA ALA A 239 54.19 -0.22 -15.17
C ALA A 239 54.99 -1.16 -14.25
N GLY A 240 55.20 -2.40 -14.70
CA GLY A 240 56.12 -3.39 -14.11
C GLY A 240 55.39 -4.70 -13.83
N SER A 241 55.42 -5.68 -14.74
CA SER A 241 56.44 -6.74 -14.73
C SER A 241 56.60 -7.38 -13.35
N THR A 242 56.10 -8.61 -13.18
CA THR A 242 56.89 -9.82 -12.85
C THR A 242 55.96 -11.02 -12.73
N THR A 243 56.22 -12.03 -13.56
CA THR A 243 55.72 -13.41 -13.48
C THR A 243 56.25 -14.07 -12.20
N ILE A 244 55.42 -14.75 -11.39
CA ILE A 244 55.84 -15.90 -10.56
C ILE A 244 54.61 -16.73 -10.15
N PHE A 245 54.78 -18.05 -10.35
CA PHE A 245 53.92 -19.17 -9.98
C PHE A 245 53.69 -19.30 -8.47
N GLY A 246 52.50 -19.79 -8.06
CA GLY A 246 52.29 -20.29 -6.70
C GLY A 246 50.84 -20.67 -6.38
N THR A 247 50.51 -21.96 -6.55
CA THR A 247 49.31 -22.62 -5.98
C THR A 247 49.59 -23.12 -4.54
N PRO A 248 48.64 -23.77 -3.85
CA PRO A 248 47.61 -23.22 -2.97
C PRO A 248 47.90 -23.51 -1.49
N PHE A 249 47.34 -22.73 -0.56
CA PHE A 249 47.35 -23.07 0.88
C PHE A 249 45.95 -23.45 1.34
N LEU A 250 45.81 -24.73 1.70
CA LEU A 250 44.72 -25.30 2.47
C LEU A 250 44.61 -24.60 3.83
N SER A 251 43.40 -24.19 4.21
CA SER A 251 43.06 -23.95 5.62
C SER A 251 41.69 -24.57 5.91
N MET A 252 41.73 -25.78 6.46
CA MET A 252 40.64 -26.40 7.19
C MET A 252 40.47 -25.64 8.52
N GLY A 253 39.27 -25.13 8.77
CA GLY A 253 38.88 -24.56 10.06
C GLY A 253 37.50 -25.08 10.44
N ALA A 254 37.48 -26.14 11.24
CA ALA A 254 36.31 -26.64 11.94
C ALA A 254 35.93 -25.72 13.11
N GLY A 255 34.64 -25.60 13.44
CA GLY A 255 34.24 -25.24 14.81
C GLY A 255 32.89 -24.54 14.98
N GLY A 256 32.01 -25.17 15.76
CA GLY A 256 30.86 -24.57 16.47
C GLY A 256 29.55 -24.65 15.69
N LEU A 257 28.63 -25.59 15.91
CA LEU A 257 27.99 -26.11 17.14
C LEU A 257 27.21 -25.05 17.95
N LEU A 258 25.88 -25.12 17.80
CA LEU A 258 24.79 -24.87 18.77
C LEU A 258 24.90 -23.73 19.80
N LEU A 259 23.89 -22.85 19.86
CA LEU A 259 22.86 -22.91 20.92
C LEU A 259 21.68 -21.95 20.66
N LEU A 260 20.46 -22.48 20.76
CA LEU A 260 19.21 -21.75 21.04
C LEU A 260 19.27 -21.08 22.42
N MET A 261 18.66 -19.90 22.58
CA MET A 261 17.72 -19.50 23.66
C MET A 261 17.10 -18.14 23.26
N LEU A 262 15.83 -18.07 22.84
CA LEU A 262 14.59 -17.96 23.63
C LEU A 262 14.50 -16.74 24.58
N LEU A 263 13.61 -15.83 24.17
CA LEU A 263 12.60 -15.10 24.96
C LEU A 263 13.03 -14.25 26.16
N VAL A 264 13.03 -12.93 25.95
CA VAL A 264 12.58 -11.94 26.97
C VAL A 264 11.91 -10.76 26.25
N ARG A 265 10.58 -10.75 26.18
CA ARG A 265 9.69 -9.66 26.65
C ARG A 265 8.25 -9.93 26.23
#